data_AF-A0A0B1SKN2-F1
#
_entry.id   AF-A0A0B1SKN2-F1
#
_cell.length_a   1.000
_cell.length_b   1.000
_cell.length_c   1.000
_cell.angle_alpha   90.00
_cell.angle_beta   90.00
_cell.angle_gamma   90.00
#
_symmetry.space_group_name_H-M   'P 1'
#
loop_
_entity.id
_entity.type
_entity.pdbx_description
1 polymer ?
#
loop_
_entity_poly.entity_id
_entity_poly.type
_entity_poly.pdbx_seq_one_letter_code
_entity_poly.pdbx_strand_id
1 'polypeptide(L)'
;MFVFDGAIHALLYTSFGEVSLKSLHKWTGSSFESVNLTGFSPIPASDSKSRVTMVVAEGLDDKTKYLISTVDHQMRVARLTSSGGGATAEHLFDIKSDEQLLSVRTSYILGHFGPHLLQNHHVPGFKLAQATSAAAVDGRLLVCFGVHGCGFRWEKGRVIACDIENKSCQCLEITSEPSPHWGFSGAHGYGLTPSGSWIHAAGMVPRGMSGGSFEGSIWELNDLKSTPTWKKLENEIPSDMEGEVVIDAKNGVVYSIGKTQIGKASL
;
A
#
# COMPACT_ATOMS: atom_id res chain seq x y z
N MET A 1 2.53 -4.58 -12.41
CA MET A 1 1.72 -4.19 -13.60
C MET A 1 0.49 -3.46 -13.09
N PHE A 2 -0.10 -2.57 -13.90
CA PHE A 2 -1.29 -1.81 -13.51
C PHE A 2 -2.02 -1.31 -14.78
N VAL A 3 -3.29 -0.94 -14.66
CA VAL A 3 -4.02 -0.28 -15.76
C VAL A 3 -3.69 1.21 -15.74
N PHE A 4 -3.37 1.79 -16.90
CA PHE A 4 -3.00 3.19 -17.05
C PHE A 4 -3.37 3.66 -18.45
N ASP A 5 -4.06 4.79 -18.55
CA ASP A 5 -4.61 5.33 -19.81
C ASP A 5 -5.39 4.25 -20.61
N GLY A 6 -6.26 3.53 -19.91
CA GLY A 6 -7.11 2.48 -20.47
C GLY A 6 -6.41 1.17 -20.88
N ALA A 7 -5.10 1.03 -20.66
CA ALA A 7 -4.36 -0.17 -21.05
C ALA A 7 -3.49 -0.74 -19.92
N ILE A 8 -3.18 -2.05 -19.99
CA ILE A 8 -2.27 -2.69 -19.04
C ILE A 8 -0.85 -2.22 -19.31
N HIS A 9 -0.15 -1.79 -18.27
CA HIS A 9 1.23 -1.36 -18.32
C HIS A 9 2.13 -2.16 -17.36
N ALA A 10 3.37 -2.35 -17.78
CA ALA A 10 4.46 -2.89 -16.98
C ALA A 10 5.53 -1.82 -16.78
N LEU A 11 5.71 -1.38 -15.54
CA LEU A 11 6.78 -0.47 -15.12
C LEU A 11 7.94 -1.30 -14.56
N LEU A 12 9.12 -1.14 -15.15
CA LEU A 12 10.37 -1.73 -14.65
C LEU A 12 11.14 -0.68 -13.84
N TYR A 13 11.64 -1.07 -12.68
CA TYR A 13 12.41 -0.22 -11.77
C TYR A 13 13.57 -1.00 -11.15
N THR A 14 14.55 -0.30 -10.60
CA THR A 14 15.67 -0.91 -9.86
C THR A 14 15.22 -1.53 -8.56
N SER A 15 15.62 -2.77 -8.31
CA SER A 15 15.29 -3.46 -7.06
C SER A 15 16.23 -3.13 -5.89
N PHE A 16 17.41 -2.55 -6.15
CA PHE A 16 18.42 -2.27 -5.14
C PHE A 16 19.18 -0.96 -5.43
N GLY A 17 19.62 -0.29 -4.37
CA GLY A 17 20.63 0.78 -4.39
C GLY A 17 20.16 2.16 -4.87
N GLU A 18 19.07 2.24 -5.63
CA GLU A 18 18.46 3.51 -6.04
C GLU A 18 16.99 3.30 -6.40
N VAL A 19 16.15 4.33 -6.23
CA VAL A 19 14.85 4.38 -6.91
C VAL A 19 15.08 4.93 -8.31
N SER A 20 14.95 4.09 -9.33
CA SER A 20 15.05 4.49 -10.73
C SER A 20 13.99 3.78 -11.56
N LEU A 21 13.20 4.55 -12.32
CA LEU A 21 12.24 4.02 -13.27
C LEU A 21 12.97 3.76 -14.59
N LYS A 22 13.14 2.49 -14.95
CA LYS A 22 13.98 2.10 -16.10
C LYS A 22 13.22 2.12 -17.42
N SER A 23 11.98 1.65 -17.43
CA SER A 23 11.16 1.62 -18.65
C SER A 23 9.70 1.38 -18.32
N LEU A 24 8.80 1.94 -19.13
CA LEU A 24 7.37 1.65 -19.10
C LEU A 24 7.00 0.93 -20.39
N HIS A 25 6.18 -0.11 -20.30
CA HIS A 25 5.70 -0.86 -21.46
C HIS A 25 4.20 -1.00 -21.43
N LYS A 26 3.53 -0.84 -22.58
CA LYS A 26 2.09 -0.98 -22.77
C LYS A 26 1.78 -2.33 -23.40
N TRP A 27 0.81 -3.06 -22.86
CA TRP A 27 0.29 -4.27 -23.46
C TRP A 27 -0.62 -3.94 -24.64
N THR A 28 -0.40 -4.58 -25.79
CA THR A 28 -1.16 -4.38 -27.02
C THR A 28 -2.26 -5.43 -27.25
N GLY A 29 -2.37 -6.42 -26.36
CA GLY A 29 -3.18 -7.62 -26.57
C GLY A 29 -2.35 -8.83 -26.98
N SER A 30 -1.15 -8.63 -27.52
CA SER A 30 -0.23 -9.70 -27.95
C SER A 30 1.21 -9.51 -27.49
N SER A 31 1.65 -8.29 -27.23
CA SER A 31 3.02 -7.98 -26.80
C SER A 31 3.07 -6.75 -25.89
N PHE A 32 4.22 -6.56 -25.23
CA PHE A 32 4.55 -5.31 -24.54
C PHE A 32 5.37 -4.42 -25.47
N GLU A 33 4.89 -3.19 -25.69
CA GLU A 33 5.58 -2.16 -26.47
C GLU A 33 6.09 -1.05 -25.56
N SER A 34 7.29 -0.54 -25.84
CA SER A 34 7.89 0.51 -25.02
C SER A 34 7.14 1.82 -25.15
N VAL A 35 6.89 2.45 -24.00
CA VAL A 35 6.32 3.79 -23.86
C VAL A 35 7.45 4.72 -23.49
N ASN A 36 7.56 5.85 -24.19
CA ASN A 36 8.55 6.88 -23.83
C ASN A 36 8.27 7.39 -22.42
N LEU A 37 9.16 7.10 -21.47
CA LEU A 37 9.07 7.49 -20.07
C LEU A 37 10.13 8.55 -19.77
N THR A 38 9.71 9.69 -19.25
CA THR A 38 10.59 10.81 -18.93
C THR A 38 10.35 11.37 -17.52
N GLY A 39 11.22 12.27 -17.06
CA GLY A 39 10.96 13.11 -15.88
C GLY A 39 11.45 12.59 -14.52
N PHE A 40 11.96 11.36 -14.42
CA PHE A 40 12.35 10.78 -13.14
C PHE A 40 13.88 10.65 -12.99
N SER A 41 14.49 11.57 -12.26
CA SER A 41 15.88 11.46 -11.84
C SER A 41 16.04 10.33 -10.82
N PRO A 42 17.02 9.42 -10.98
CA PRO A 42 17.29 8.39 -9.99
C PRO A 42 17.56 8.99 -8.61
N ILE A 43 17.00 8.36 -7.57
CA ILE A 43 17.20 8.77 -6.18
C ILE A 43 18.07 7.71 -5.52
N PRO A 44 19.35 8.01 -5.21
CA PRO A 44 20.25 7.02 -4.64
C PRO A 44 19.82 6.63 -3.23
N ALA A 45 20.04 5.37 -2.88
CA ALA A 45 19.99 4.89 -1.52
C ALA A 45 21.30 5.19 -0.78
N SER A 46 21.26 5.12 0.55
CA SER A 46 22.43 5.18 1.42
C SER A 46 23.33 3.95 1.29
N ASP A 47 22.77 2.79 0.93
CA ASP A 47 23.50 1.54 0.65
C ASP A 47 23.03 0.95 -0.67
N SER A 48 23.98 0.53 -1.51
CA SER A 48 23.76 -0.24 -2.74
C SER A 48 22.92 -1.51 -2.57
N LYS A 49 22.89 -2.08 -1.36
CA LYS A 49 22.13 -3.28 -1.00
C LYS A 49 20.73 -2.98 -0.49
N SER A 50 20.38 -1.71 -0.30
CA SER A 50 19.05 -1.33 0.15
C SER A 50 18.02 -1.72 -0.88
N ARG A 51 17.06 -2.55 -0.46
CA ARG A 51 15.97 -3.01 -1.30
C ARG A 51 15.01 -1.86 -1.58
N VAL A 52 14.57 -1.79 -2.83
CA VAL A 52 13.52 -0.88 -3.29
C VAL A 52 12.24 -1.67 -3.44
N THR A 53 11.16 -1.15 -2.89
CA THR A 53 9.80 -1.64 -3.15
C THR A 53 8.97 -0.54 -3.76
N MET A 54 7.95 -0.91 -4.54
CA MET A 54 7.06 0.05 -5.17
C MET A 54 5.61 -0.43 -5.11
N VAL A 55 4.74 0.47 -4.68
CA VAL A 55 3.30 0.32 -4.67
C VAL A 55 2.72 1.35 -5.63
N VAL A 56 1.68 0.96 -6.37
CA VAL A 56 0.96 1.86 -7.29
C VAL A 56 -0.43 2.12 -6.73
N ALA A 57 -0.82 3.39 -6.71
CA ALA A 57 -2.17 3.84 -6.42
C ALA A 57 -2.80 4.48 -7.66
N GLU A 58 -4.12 4.31 -7.78
CA GLU A 58 -4.92 5.02 -8.77
C GLU A 58 -4.82 6.54 -8.58
N GLY A 59 -4.83 7.29 -9.68
CA GLY A 59 -4.87 8.75 -9.67
C GLY A 59 -6.30 9.29 -9.65
N LEU A 60 -6.42 10.62 -9.84
CA LEU A 60 -7.73 11.28 -9.98
C LEU A 60 -8.44 10.94 -11.29
N ASP A 61 -7.70 10.44 -12.28
CA ASP A 61 -8.17 10.00 -13.58
C ASP A 61 -7.40 8.76 -14.04
N ASP A 62 -7.81 8.19 -15.18
CA ASP A 62 -7.16 7.03 -15.78
C ASP A 62 -5.73 7.33 -16.28
N LYS A 63 -5.41 8.61 -16.50
CA LYS A 63 -4.12 9.11 -16.99
C LYS A 63 -3.11 9.43 -15.90
N THR A 64 -3.50 9.27 -14.64
CA THR A 64 -2.65 9.57 -13.48
C THR A 64 -2.53 8.34 -12.61
N LYS A 65 -1.31 8.11 -12.09
CA LYS A 65 -1.02 7.14 -11.04
C LYS A 65 -0.07 7.76 -10.03
N TYR A 66 -0.15 7.30 -8.79
CA TYR A 66 0.85 7.61 -7.78
C TYR A 66 1.73 6.39 -7.53
N LEU A 67 3.04 6.60 -7.55
CA LEU A 67 4.05 5.60 -7.26
C LEU A 67 4.60 5.86 -5.87
N ILE A 68 4.42 4.91 -4.95
CA ILE A 68 4.95 4.97 -3.60
C ILE A 68 6.13 4.02 -3.55
N SER A 69 7.33 4.58 -3.61
CA SER A 69 8.57 3.80 -3.47
C SER A 69 9.01 3.76 -2.01
N THR A 70 9.63 2.67 -1.57
CA THR A 70 10.33 2.60 -0.29
C THR A 70 11.77 2.15 -0.55
N VAL A 71 12.74 2.90 -0.03
CA VAL A 71 14.15 2.50 0.06
C VAL A 71 14.78 3.20 1.27
N ASP A 72 15.70 2.53 1.96
CA ASP A 72 16.24 3.00 3.25
C ASP A 72 15.15 3.38 4.26
N HIS A 73 14.02 2.68 4.20
CA HIS A 73 12.84 2.94 5.04
C HIS A 73 12.22 4.34 4.88
N GLN A 74 12.62 5.07 3.83
CA GLN A 74 11.99 6.30 3.43
C GLN A 74 10.99 6.01 2.32
N MET A 75 9.73 6.41 2.54
CA MET A 75 8.73 6.36 1.47
C MET A 75 8.75 7.64 0.66
N ARG A 76 8.68 7.52 -0.67
CA ARG A 76 8.68 8.65 -1.60
C ARG A 76 7.53 8.53 -2.56
N VAL A 77 6.85 9.65 -2.79
CA VAL A 77 5.69 9.74 -3.66
C VAL A 77 6.10 10.39 -4.97
N ALA A 78 5.81 9.71 -6.07
CA ALA A 78 5.91 10.26 -7.42
C ALA A 78 4.56 10.17 -8.14
N ARG A 79 4.34 11.06 -9.09
CA ARG A 79 3.17 11.07 -9.97
C ARG A 79 3.59 10.63 -11.37
N LEU A 80 2.90 9.63 -11.91
CA LEU A 80 3.03 9.19 -13.30
C LEU A 80 1.82 9.72 -14.08
N THR A 81 2.05 10.47 -15.15
CA THR A 81 1.01 11.07 -15.99
C THR A 81 1.23 10.70 -17.45
N SER A 82 0.17 10.26 -18.15
CA SER A 82 0.25 9.97 -19.59
C SER A 82 0.06 11.25 -20.41
N SER A 83 0.82 11.39 -21.49
CA SER A 83 0.66 12.50 -22.44
C SER A 83 1.16 12.12 -23.83
N GLY A 84 0.35 12.33 -24.87
CA GLY A 84 0.79 12.23 -26.26
C GLY A 84 1.45 10.89 -26.66
N GLY A 85 1.01 9.77 -26.09
CA GLY A 85 1.59 8.44 -26.34
C GLY A 85 2.84 8.10 -25.51
N GLY A 86 3.30 9.02 -24.65
CA GLY A 86 4.33 8.80 -23.65
C GLY A 86 3.81 8.94 -22.22
N ALA A 87 4.73 8.92 -21.26
CA ALA A 87 4.47 9.17 -19.86
C ALA A 87 5.58 10.00 -19.22
N THR A 88 5.21 10.79 -18.22
CA THR A 88 6.14 11.56 -17.40
C THR A 88 5.96 11.15 -15.96
N ALA A 89 7.05 10.87 -15.27
CA ALA A 89 7.07 10.62 -13.83
C ALA A 89 7.74 11.80 -13.12
N GLU A 90 7.10 12.33 -12.08
CA GLU A 90 7.56 13.49 -11.32
C GLU A 90 7.62 13.13 -9.84
N HIS A 91 8.74 13.38 -9.16
CA HIS A 91 8.79 13.28 -7.69
C HIS A 91 7.99 14.41 -7.06
N LEU A 92 7.05 14.08 -6.17
CA LEU A 92 6.19 15.07 -5.52
C LEU A 92 6.75 15.49 -4.16
N PHE A 93 6.99 14.52 -3.28
CA PHE A 93 7.47 14.70 -1.91
C PHE A 93 7.90 13.38 -1.28
N ASP A 94 8.61 13.49 -0.16
CA ASP A 94 8.96 12.36 0.70
C ASP A 94 8.01 12.31 1.90
N ILE A 95 7.57 11.11 2.27
CA ILE A 95 6.85 10.89 3.52
C ILE A 95 7.90 10.85 4.63
N LYS A 96 7.85 11.84 5.52
CA LYS A 96 8.82 11.98 6.60
C LYS A 96 8.66 10.86 7.62
N SER A 97 9.78 10.36 8.14
CA SER A 97 9.77 9.41 9.26
C SER A 97 9.25 10.08 10.55
N ASP A 98 8.62 9.26 11.37
CA ASP A 98 7.65 9.61 12.39
C ASP A 98 8.03 10.50 13.58
N GLU A 99 9.29 10.95 13.72
CA GLU A 99 9.59 11.97 14.75
C GLU A 99 8.73 13.24 14.58
N GLN A 100 8.10 13.43 13.40
CA GLN A 100 7.13 14.50 13.13
C GLN A 100 5.66 14.05 13.02
N LEU A 101 5.36 12.76 12.79
CA LEU A 101 3.97 12.29 12.58
C LEU A 101 3.28 11.86 13.89
N LEU A 102 4.05 11.43 14.91
CA LEU A 102 3.55 11.05 16.24
C LEU A 102 3.40 12.22 17.22
N SER A 103 3.62 13.47 16.80
CA SER A 103 3.42 14.65 17.67
C SER A 103 1.94 14.86 18.08
N VAL A 104 1.00 14.07 17.57
CA VAL A 104 -0.43 14.21 17.88
C VAL A 104 -0.85 13.08 18.84
N ARG A 105 -0.81 13.42 20.13
CA ARG A 105 -1.61 12.85 21.23
C ARG A 105 -1.47 11.35 21.52
N THR A 106 -0.40 11.00 22.24
CA THR A 106 -0.54 10.01 23.32
C THR A 106 -1.09 10.73 24.56
N SER A 107 -2.40 10.75 24.70
CA SER A 107 -3.10 11.12 25.94
C SER A 107 -4.29 10.18 26.02
N TYR A 108 -4.55 9.56 27.18
CA TYR A 108 -5.45 8.40 27.40
C TYR A 108 -4.80 7.07 26.95
N ILE A 109 -4.43 6.12 27.82
CA ILE A 109 -5.17 5.48 28.91
C ILE A 109 -4.21 5.17 30.07
N LEU A 110 -4.43 5.79 31.24
CA LEU A 110 -3.92 5.30 32.53
C LEU A 110 -5.06 5.33 33.55
N GLY A 111 -6.00 4.40 33.37
CA GLY A 111 -6.88 3.96 34.44
C GLY A 111 -6.36 2.61 34.95
N HIS A 112 -5.89 2.59 36.21
CA HIS A 112 -5.77 1.39 37.06
C HIS A 112 -4.52 0.50 37.02
N PHE A 113 -3.34 1.00 36.59
CA PHE A 113 -2.07 0.35 36.95
C PHE A 113 -1.24 1.24 37.87
N GLY A 114 -0.84 0.68 39.01
CA GLY A 114 -0.14 1.39 40.09
C GLY A 114 1.19 2.04 39.66
N PRO A 115 1.67 3.03 40.42
CA PRO A 115 2.69 4.00 39.98
C PRO A 115 4.13 3.49 39.87
N HIS A 116 4.39 2.18 39.72
CA HIS A 116 5.75 1.62 39.86
C HIS A 116 6.41 0.99 38.63
N LEU A 117 5.81 0.98 37.44
CA LEU A 117 6.45 0.35 36.25
C LEU A 117 6.07 1.00 34.90
N LEU A 118 5.91 2.33 34.87
CA LEU A 118 5.70 3.06 33.62
C LEU A 118 6.97 3.81 33.24
N GLN A 119 7.99 3.06 32.81
CA GLN A 119 8.92 3.65 31.87
C GLN A 119 8.13 3.84 30.58
N ASN A 120 7.98 5.10 30.16
CA ASN A 120 7.57 5.44 28.81
C ASN A 120 8.53 4.72 27.86
N HIS A 121 8.15 3.53 27.40
CA HIS A 121 8.80 2.93 26.25
C HIS A 121 8.46 3.86 25.11
N HIS A 122 9.37 4.80 24.87
CA HIS A 122 9.48 5.55 23.64
C HIS A 122 9.49 4.48 22.54
N VAL A 123 8.32 4.23 21.95
CA VAL A 123 8.21 3.32 20.82
C VAL A 123 9.10 3.94 19.75
N PRO A 124 10.23 3.32 19.40
CA PRO A 124 11.13 3.91 18.42
C PRO A 124 10.31 4.20 17.18
N GLY A 125 10.44 5.43 16.66
CA GLY A 125 9.67 5.88 15.50
C GLY A 125 9.77 4.89 14.34
N PHE A 126 8.90 5.07 13.33
CA PHE A 126 8.73 4.21 12.16
C PHE A 126 9.93 4.22 11.19
N LYS A 127 11.16 4.14 11.71
CA LYS A 127 12.43 4.15 10.97
C LYS A 127 12.58 2.95 10.03
N LEU A 128 11.59 2.06 9.98
CA LEU A 128 11.62 0.79 9.27
C LEU A 128 10.34 0.55 8.44
N ALA A 129 9.60 1.60 8.09
CA ALA A 129 8.33 1.45 7.39
C ALA A 129 8.49 1.12 5.88
N GLN A 130 7.59 0.30 5.35
CA GLN A 130 7.51 -0.06 3.93
C GLN A 130 6.04 -0.06 3.48
N ALA A 131 5.75 0.61 2.37
CA ALA A 131 4.41 0.62 1.80
C ALA A 131 3.98 -0.79 1.34
N THR A 132 2.72 -1.15 1.59
CA THR A 132 2.13 -2.43 1.16
C THR A 132 0.99 -2.24 0.17
N SER A 133 0.24 -1.15 0.31
CA SER A 133 -0.85 -0.78 -0.59
C SER A 133 -1.12 0.72 -0.49
N ALA A 134 -1.69 1.30 -1.55
CA ALA A 134 -2.07 2.70 -1.53
C ALA A 134 -3.32 2.97 -2.38
N ALA A 135 -4.05 4.03 -2.04
CA ALA A 135 -5.22 4.51 -2.77
C ALA A 135 -5.28 6.04 -2.72
N ALA A 136 -5.68 6.69 -3.82
CA ALA A 136 -5.96 8.12 -3.81
C ALA A 136 -7.48 8.36 -3.76
N VAL A 137 -7.91 9.20 -2.82
CA VAL A 137 -9.32 9.52 -2.59
C VAL A 137 -9.41 11.01 -2.30
N ASP A 138 -10.16 11.74 -3.13
CA ASP A 138 -10.45 13.18 -2.97
C ASP A 138 -9.21 14.05 -2.66
N GLY A 139 -8.17 13.92 -3.46
CA GLY A 139 -6.93 14.69 -3.31
C GLY A 139 -6.01 14.22 -2.17
N ARG A 140 -6.40 13.18 -1.43
CA ARG A 140 -5.54 12.51 -0.44
C ARG A 140 -4.97 11.21 -1.00
N LEU A 141 -3.72 10.93 -0.67
CA LEU A 141 -3.08 9.64 -0.88
C LEU A 141 -3.04 8.89 0.47
N LEU A 142 -3.69 7.73 0.53
CA LEU A 142 -3.67 6.83 1.66
C LEU A 142 -2.66 5.70 1.39
N VAL A 143 -1.82 5.39 2.38
CA VAL A 143 -0.78 4.37 2.27
C VAL A 143 -0.86 3.45 3.48
N CYS A 144 -1.23 2.19 3.25
CA CYS A 144 -0.99 1.14 4.24
C CYS A 144 0.47 0.72 4.16
N PHE A 145 1.02 0.35 5.29
CA PHE A 145 2.43 0.03 5.41
C PHE A 145 2.64 -1.07 6.44
N GLY A 146 3.85 -1.56 6.53
CA GLY A 146 4.31 -2.33 7.68
C GLY A 146 5.67 -1.86 8.14
N VAL A 147 6.13 -2.40 9.26
CA VAL A 147 7.39 -2.07 9.88
C VAL A 147 8.31 -3.28 9.90
N HIS A 148 9.59 -3.08 9.60
CA HIS A 148 10.60 -4.11 9.83
C HIS A 148 11.05 -4.07 11.30
N GLY A 149 11.28 -5.25 11.87
CA GLY A 149 11.91 -5.49 13.17
C GLY A 149 12.76 -6.76 13.07
N CYS A 150 12.50 -7.77 13.90
CA CYS A 150 13.01 -9.14 13.67
C CYS A 150 12.40 -9.85 12.45
N GLY A 151 11.52 -9.15 11.73
CA GLY A 151 10.82 -9.55 10.51
C GLY A 151 9.90 -8.40 10.08
N PHE A 152 9.24 -8.53 8.93
CA PHE A 152 8.25 -7.54 8.51
C PHE A 152 6.90 -7.79 9.18
N ARG A 153 6.29 -6.73 9.70
CA ARG A 153 4.95 -6.75 10.26
C ARG A 153 4.06 -5.70 9.61
N TRP A 154 2.98 -6.12 8.97
CA TRP A 154 1.96 -5.20 8.45
C TRP A 154 1.25 -4.46 9.60
N GLU A 155 1.08 -3.16 9.43
CA GLU A 155 0.39 -2.29 10.37
C GLU A 155 -1.07 -2.14 9.92
N LYS A 156 -1.98 -2.70 10.73
CA LYS A 156 -3.42 -2.71 10.43
C LYS A 156 -4.20 -1.67 11.22
N GLY A 157 -3.61 -1.13 12.30
CA GLY A 157 -4.24 -0.13 13.15
C GLY A 157 -4.02 1.29 12.66
N ARG A 158 -3.20 1.49 11.61
CA ARG A 158 -2.83 2.82 11.14
C ARG A 158 -2.71 2.90 9.62
N VAL A 159 -2.98 4.08 9.08
CA VAL A 159 -2.77 4.41 7.67
C VAL A 159 -2.11 5.78 7.56
N ILE A 160 -1.16 5.95 6.65
CA ILE A 160 -0.59 7.27 6.37
C ILE A 160 -1.52 7.97 5.39
N ALA A 161 -2.01 9.16 5.75
CA ALA A 161 -2.81 10.00 4.89
C ALA A 161 -2.01 11.24 4.49
N CYS A 162 -1.74 11.39 3.20
CA CYS A 162 -1.02 12.52 2.64
C CYS A 162 -1.95 13.41 1.82
N ASP A 163 -1.92 14.71 2.11
CA ASP A 163 -2.48 15.73 1.24
C ASP A 163 -1.50 15.99 0.09
N ILE A 164 -1.95 15.73 -1.14
CA ILE A 164 -1.07 15.76 -2.32
C ILE A 164 -0.73 17.20 -2.71
N GLU A 165 -1.67 18.12 -2.54
CA GLU A 165 -1.50 19.54 -2.89
C GLU A 165 -0.60 20.23 -1.88
N ASN A 166 -0.87 20.02 -0.59
CA ASN A 166 -0.12 20.61 0.52
C ASN A 166 1.19 19.86 0.82
N LYS A 167 1.42 18.70 0.20
CA LYS A 167 2.61 17.84 0.39
C LYS A 167 2.86 17.52 1.87
N SER A 168 1.80 17.32 2.62
CA SER A 168 1.83 17.04 4.05
C SER A 168 1.24 15.66 4.31
N CYS A 169 1.70 14.98 5.36
CA CYS A 169 1.18 13.68 5.74
C CYS A 169 0.87 13.65 7.24
N GLN A 170 -0.08 12.81 7.62
CA GLN A 170 -0.41 12.47 9.00
C GLN A 170 -0.66 10.96 9.10
N CYS A 171 -0.45 10.40 10.27
CA CYS A 171 -0.85 9.03 10.55
C CYS A 171 -2.27 9.02 11.14
N LEU A 172 -3.20 8.32 10.51
CA LEU A 172 -4.55 8.13 11.01
C LEU A 172 -4.64 6.80 11.75
N GLU A 173 -5.23 6.82 12.94
CA GLU A 173 -5.58 5.61 13.70
C GLU A 173 -6.86 4.98 13.13
N ILE A 174 -6.89 3.65 13.12
CA ILE A 174 -8.01 2.81 12.69
C ILE A 174 -8.53 2.11 13.94
N THR A 175 -9.70 2.51 14.43
CA THR A 175 -10.18 2.16 15.78
C THR A 175 -11.20 1.02 15.80
N SER A 176 -11.52 0.45 14.65
CA SER A 176 -12.54 -0.59 14.50
C SER A 176 -12.05 -1.98 14.92
N GLU A 177 -12.92 -2.71 15.61
CA GLU A 177 -12.83 -4.16 15.76
C GLU A 177 -14.13 -4.81 15.24
N PRO A 178 -14.07 -5.94 14.52
CA PRO A 178 -12.86 -6.72 14.22
C PRO A 178 -11.97 -6.08 13.13
N SER A 179 -10.70 -6.51 13.05
CA SER A 179 -9.72 -6.10 12.03
C SER A 179 -9.04 -7.31 11.37
N PRO A 180 -8.42 -7.17 10.17
CA PRO A 180 -7.80 -8.31 9.49
C PRO A 180 -6.70 -8.98 10.35
N HIS A 181 -6.55 -10.30 10.24
CA HIS A 181 -5.58 -11.04 11.04
C HIS A 181 -4.18 -11.14 10.40
N TRP A 182 -4.04 -10.63 9.18
CA TRP A 182 -2.78 -10.68 8.44
C TRP A 182 -1.65 -9.98 9.18
N GLY A 183 -0.44 -10.48 8.98
CA GLY A 183 0.74 -9.98 9.69
C GLY A 183 1.99 -9.83 8.85
N PHE A 184 2.24 -10.64 7.84
CA PHE A 184 3.56 -10.66 7.15
C PHE A 184 3.65 -9.93 5.82
N SER A 185 2.52 -9.59 5.21
CA SER A 185 2.52 -8.98 3.87
C SER A 185 1.47 -7.88 3.73
N GLY A 186 0.47 -7.87 4.62
CA GLY A 186 -0.77 -7.14 4.40
C GLY A 186 -1.65 -7.88 3.42
N ALA A 187 -2.43 -7.12 2.64
CA ALA A 187 -3.33 -7.68 1.64
C ALA A 187 -2.55 -8.19 0.42
N HIS A 188 -2.97 -9.32 -0.17
CA HIS A 188 -2.43 -9.79 -1.46
C HIS A 188 -3.00 -9.00 -2.63
N GLY A 189 -4.25 -8.55 -2.53
CA GLY A 189 -4.89 -7.68 -3.51
C GLY A 189 -5.62 -6.54 -2.83
N TYR A 190 -5.69 -5.39 -3.51
CA TYR A 190 -6.41 -4.23 -3.03
C TYR A 190 -6.98 -3.41 -4.19
N GLY A 191 -8.03 -2.64 -3.94
CA GLY A 191 -8.69 -1.82 -4.95
C GLY A 191 -9.71 -0.86 -4.35
N LEU A 192 -9.86 0.33 -4.96
CA LEU A 192 -10.81 1.35 -4.51
C LEU A 192 -12.12 1.22 -5.31
N THR A 193 -13.25 1.05 -4.62
CA THR A 193 -14.57 0.97 -5.26
C THR A 193 -15.05 2.35 -5.72
N PRO A 194 -16.00 2.42 -6.66
CA PRO A 194 -16.68 3.68 -7.02
C PRO A 194 -17.39 4.36 -5.84
N SER A 195 -17.79 3.60 -4.81
CA SER A 195 -18.38 4.15 -3.58
C SER A 195 -17.36 4.80 -2.64
N GLY A 196 -16.06 4.66 -2.93
CA GLY A 196 -14.98 5.17 -2.10
C GLY A 196 -14.56 4.25 -0.97
N SER A 197 -14.95 2.97 -1.00
CA SER A 197 -14.46 1.95 -0.06
C SER A 197 -13.16 1.35 -0.59
N TRP A 198 -12.15 1.23 0.28
CA TRP A 198 -10.88 0.63 -0.11
C TRP A 198 -10.87 -0.84 0.30
N ILE A 199 -10.94 -1.72 -0.69
CA ILE A 199 -11.01 -3.17 -0.49
C ILE A 199 -9.61 -3.74 -0.36
N HIS A 200 -9.46 -4.65 0.58
CA HIS A 200 -8.28 -5.47 0.81
C HIS A 200 -8.71 -6.93 0.86
N ALA A 201 -8.02 -7.79 0.11
CA ALA A 201 -8.39 -9.19 -0.03
C ALA A 201 -7.19 -10.11 0.15
N ALA A 202 -7.43 -11.13 0.99
CA ALA A 202 -6.50 -12.17 1.38
C ALA A 202 -5.15 -11.71 1.96
N GLY A 203 -4.49 -12.59 2.68
CA GLY A 203 -3.15 -12.32 3.21
C GLY A 203 -2.60 -13.49 4.02
N MET A 204 -1.44 -13.25 4.64
CA MET A 204 -0.76 -14.25 5.45
C MET A 204 -0.97 -13.98 6.94
N VAL A 205 -1.63 -14.93 7.62
CA VAL A 205 -1.78 -14.93 9.08
C VAL A 205 -0.57 -15.64 9.70
N PRO A 206 0.11 -15.02 10.68
CA PRO A 206 1.25 -15.61 11.36
C PRO A 206 0.95 -16.94 12.07
N ARG A 207 1.87 -17.89 11.94
CA ARG A 207 1.91 -19.20 12.60
C ARG A 207 3.30 -19.38 13.23
N GLY A 208 3.48 -18.87 14.44
CA GLY A 208 4.78 -18.80 15.10
C GLY A 208 5.64 -17.64 14.58
N MET A 209 6.96 -17.77 14.65
CA MET A 209 7.90 -16.69 14.31
C MET A 209 8.13 -16.50 12.81
N SER A 210 8.07 -17.58 12.02
CA SER A 210 8.43 -17.57 10.59
C SER A 210 7.41 -18.26 9.69
N GLY A 211 6.51 -19.07 10.25
CA GLY A 211 5.45 -19.72 9.48
C GLY A 211 4.25 -18.80 9.33
N GLY A 212 3.51 -18.93 8.23
CA GLY A 212 2.23 -18.27 8.02
C GLY A 212 1.23 -19.22 7.35
N SER A 213 -0.05 -18.93 7.49
CA SER A 213 -1.13 -19.60 6.76
C SER A 213 -1.92 -18.58 5.97
N PHE A 214 -2.26 -18.92 4.74
CA PHE A 214 -3.18 -18.12 3.93
C PHE A 214 -4.53 -17.96 4.64
N GLU A 215 -5.06 -16.74 4.61
CA GLU A 215 -6.43 -16.41 5.00
C GLU A 215 -7.06 -15.60 3.88
N GLY A 216 -8.16 -16.10 3.30
CA GLY A 216 -8.81 -15.48 2.16
C GLY A 216 -9.87 -14.42 2.49
N SER A 217 -9.94 -13.95 3.73
CA SER A 217 -10.94 -12.95 4.14
C SER A 217 -10.88 -11.70 3.26
N ILE A 218 -12.02 -11.02 3.07
CA ILE A 218 -12.09 -9.74 2.37
C ILE A 218 -12.55 -8.67 3.35
N TRP A 219 -11.90 -7.52 3.30
CA TRP A 219 -12.13 -6.41 4.22
C TRP A 219 -12.26 -5.11 3.43
N GLU A 220 -13.22 -4.27 3.82
CA GLU A 220 -13.32 -2.89 3.36
C GLU A 220 -12.77 -1.95 4.45
N LEU A 221 -11.96 -0.98 4.02
CA LEU A 221 -11.61 0.19 4.80
C LEU A 221 -12.49 1.35 4.34
N ASN A 222 -13.38 1.79 5.22
CA ASN A 222 -14.32 2.88 4.98
C ASN A 222 -13.86 4.18 5.63
N ASP A 223 -14.67 5.23 5.49
CA ASP A 223 -14.49 6.51 6.19
C ASP A 223 -13.11 7.14 5.93
N LEU A 224 -12.60 6.94 4.71
CA LEU A 224 -11.27 7.33 4.25
C LEU A 224 -10.98 8.85 4.34
N LYS A 225 -12.03 9.65 4.52
CA LYS A 225 -11.95 11.12 4.68
C LYS A 225 -11.81 11.55 6.14
N SER A 226 -12.19 10.69 7.09
CA SER A 226 -12.28 10.98 8.52
C SER A 226 -11.45 9.98 9.31
N THR A 227 -12.09 9.14 10.13
CA THR A 227 -11.47 8.09 10.93
C THR A 227 -11.74 6.76 10.25
N PRO A 228 -10.76 6.17 9.56
CA PRO A 228 -11.01 4.96 8.80
C PRO A 228 -11.42 3.78 9.70
N THR A 229 -12.28 2.91 9.18
CA THR A 229 -12.77 1.73 9.89
C THR A 229 -12.74 0.50 9.00
N TRP A 230 -12.26 -0.62 9.55
CA TRP A 230 -12.35 -1.94 8.95
C TRP A 230 -13.75 -2.52 9.11
N LYS A 231 -14.24 -3.15 8.05
CA LYS A 231 -15.41 -4.02 8.09
C LYS A 231 -15.13 -5.27 7.26
N LYS A 232 -15.39 -6.43 7.84
CA LYS A 232 -15.25 -7.71 7.16
C LYS A 232 -16.43 -7.91 6.20
N LEU A 233 -16.16 -8.36 4.99
CA LEU A 233 -17.19 -8.80 4.04
C LEU A 233 -17.54 -10.27 4.27
N GLU A 234 -18.75 -10.67 3.85
CA GLU A 234 -19.25 -12.04 4.06
C GLU A 234 -18.49 -13.07 3.21
N ASN A 235 -18.08 -12.68 2.01
CA ASN A 235 -17.38 -13.57 1.08
C ASN A 235 -15.88 -13.64 1.38
N GLU A 236 -15.27 -14.76 1.01
CA GLU A 236 -13.84 -15.03 1.15
C GLU A 236 -13.27 -15.76 -0.07
N ILE A 237 -11.96 -15.64 -0.27
CA ILE A 237 -11.21 -16.42 -1.25
C ILE A 237 -10.93 -17.81 -0.65
N PRO A 238 -11.30 -18.91 -1.32
CA PRO A 238 -10.99 -20.26 -0.87
C PRO A 238 -9.48 -20.48 -0.68
N SER A 239 -9.10 -21.26 0.33
CA SER A 239 -7.69 -21.50 0.68
C SER A 239 -6.90 -22.30 -0.36
N ASP A 240 -7.56 -23.12 -1.16
CA ASP A 240 -6.99 -23.84 -2.30
C ASP A 240 -6.73 -22.92 -3.52
N MET A 241 -7.11 -21.64 -3.41
CA MET A 241 -6.90 -20.60 -4.41
C MET A 241 -5.85 -19.57 -3.95
N GLU A 242 -4.97 -19.93 -3.00
CA GLU A 242 -3.82 -19.10 -2.63
C GLU A 242 -2.97 -18.75 -3.87
N GLY A 243 -2.78 -17.45 -4.10
CA GLY A 243 -2.02 -16.94 -5.24
C GLY A 243 -2.16 -15.43 -5.39
N GLU A 244 -2.05 -14.97 -6.63
CA GLU A 244 -2.20 -13.55 -7.00
C GLU A 244 -3.66 -13.13 -6.91
N VAL A 245 -3.93 -12.00 -6.23
CA VAL A 245 -5.29 -11.50 -6.01
C VAL A 245 -5.49 -10.20 -6.76
N VAL A 246 -6.56 -10.12 -7.55
CA VAL A 246 -6.93 -8.95 -8.35
C VAL A 246 -8.33 -8.50 -7.96
N ILE A 247 -8.50 -7.20 -7.73
CA ILE A 247 -9.80 -6.62 -7.38
C ILE A 247 -10.34 -5.83 -8.57
N ASP A 248 -11.43 -6.31 -9.16
CA ASP A 248 -12.28 -5.56 -10.08
C ASP A 248 -13.30 -4.76 -9.29
N ALA A 249 -12.83 -3.64 -8.75
CA ALA A 249 -13.63 -2.79 -7.87
C ALA A 249 -14.84 -2.15 -8.59
N LYS A 250 -14.79 -2.05 -9.93
CA LYS A 250 -15.88 -1.53 -10.76
C LYS A 250 -17.06 -2.49 -10.81
N ASN A 251 -16.78 -3.78 -11.00
CA ASN A 251 -17.82 -4.81 -11.06
C ASN A 251 -18.09 -5.49 -9.71
N GLY A 252 -17.35 -5.12 -8.66
CA GLY A 252 -17.53 -5.68 -7.34
C GLY A 252 -17.06 -7.13 -7.24
N VAL A 253 -15.95 -7.48 -7.90
CA VAL A 253 -15.45 -8.87 -7.94
C VAL A 253 -13.99 -8.93 -7.54
N VAL A 254 -13.65 -9.91 -6.70
CA VAL A 254 -12.28 -10.28 -6.37
C VAL A 254 -11.95 -11.59 -7.07
N TYR A 255 -10.84 -11.61 -7.80
CA TYR A 255 -10.30 -12.79 -8.44
C TYR A 255 -9.05 -13.26 -7.69
N SER A 256 -8.88 -14.56 -7.57
CA SER A 256 -7.63 -15.17 -7.10
C SER A 256 -7.12 -16.16 -8.13
N ILE A 257 -5.85 -16.08 -8.49
CA ILE A 257 -5.22 -16.98 -9.46
C ILE A 257 -4.37 -17.97 -8.69
N GLY A 258 -4.97 -19.11 -8.35
CA GLY A 258 -4.27 -20.23 -7.71
C GLY A 258 -3.46 -21.05 -8.71
N LYS A 259 -2.71 -22.03 -8.21
CA LYS A 259 -1.84 -22.89 -9.04
C LYS A 259 -2.60 -23.70 -10.10
N THR A 260 -3.85 -24.06 -9.82
CA THR A 260 -4.64 -25.01 -10.65
C THR A 260 -5.95 -24.42 -11.15
N GLN A 261 -6.41 -23.28 -10.62
CA GLN A 261 -7.71 -22.71 -10.92
C GLN A 261 -7.78 -21.21 -10.62
N ILE A 262 -8.77 -20.54 -11.21
CA ILE A 262 -9.11 -19.15 -10.91
C ILE A 262 -10.36 -19.12 -10.02
N GLY A 263 -10.24 -18.47 -8.87
CA GLY A 263 -11.33 -18.17 -7.94
C GLY A 263 -11.99 -16.83 -8.22
N LYS A 264 -13.25 -16.71 -7.79
CA LYS A 264 -13.97 -15.43 -7.75
C LYS A 264 -14.81 -15.31 -6.48
N ALA A 265 -14.84 -14.12 -5.91
CA ALA A 265 -15.72 -13.74 -4.81
C ALA A 265 -16.37 -12.39 -5.14
N SER A 266 -17.67 -12.24 -4.88
CA SER A 266 -18.35 -10.95 -5.01
C SER A 266 -18.11 -10.10 -3.76
N LEU A 267 -18.00 -8.79 -3.94
CA LEU A 267 -17.94 -7.81 -2.84
C LEU A 267 -19.32 -7.53 -2.25
#